data_AF-A0A365YU72-F1
#
_entry.id   AF-A0A365YU72-F1
#
_cell.length_a   1.000
_cell.length_b   1.000
_cell.length_c   1.000
_cell.angle_alpha   90.00
_cell.angle_beta   90.00
_cell.angle_gamma   90.00
#
_symmetry.space_group_name_H-M   'P 1'
#
loop_
_entity.id
_entity.type
_entity.pdbx_description
1 polymer ?
#
loop_
_entity_poly.entity_id
_entity_poly.type
_entity_poly.pdbx_seq_one_letter_code
_entity_poly.pdbx_strand_id
1 'polypeptide(L)'
;MTRSRRNETGELPLPLPPDMQDRQRTPPPRKPSARRPHPTNATIAGQDDLFARPLPPVPAPPRVVTHLQGAEVNLGPVPLRQFGPSDGADGYFYHVTTQQQAEDMLAHGISISPRAPLRLTERHGVMPWYAAMAEDMEAVSDEGGVAILRLRRFMVHDLVENDPDHTRAWGVPCYFLTGVARQAPI
;
A
#
# COMPACT_ATOMS: atom_id res chain seq x y z
N MET A 1 2.40 61.31 4.42
CA MET A 1 0.99 60.96 4.13
C MET A 1 0.82 59.47 4.44
N THR A 2 0.38 59.07 5.65
CA THR A 2 -1.02 58.67 5.98
C THR A 2 -1.59 57.70 4.93
N ARG A 3 -1.91 56.43 5.19
CA ARG A 3 -2.75 55.79 6.23
C ARG A 3 -2.67 54.26 5.91
N SER A 4 -2.57 53.30 6.84
CA SER A 4 -3.59 52.85 7.82
C SER A 4 -4.02 51.41 7.51
N ARG A 5 -3.80 50.51 8.50
CA ARG A 5 -4.67 49.40 8.94
C ARG A 5 -4.91 48.26 7.92
N ARG A 6 -5.13 47.00 8.28
CA ARG A 6 -5.55 46.38 9.55
C ARG A 6 -5.26 44.88 9.44
N ASN A 7 -4.86 44.31 10.55
CA ASN A 7 -4.69 42.89 10.79
C ASN A 7 -6.08 42.33 11.04
N GLU A 8 -6.56 41.33 10.29
CA GLU A 8 -7.79 40.61 10.62
C GLU A 8 -7.59 39.11 10.34
N THR A 9 -6.96 38.45 11.31
CA THR A 9 -7.02 37.01 11.53
C THR A 9 -8.45 36.67 11.94
N GLY A 10 -9.19 35.97 11.08
CA GLY A 10 -10.54 35.50 11.36
C GLY A 10 -10.54 34.31 12.31
N GLU A 11 -10.32 34.55 13.61
CA GLU A 11 -10.65 33.59 14.65
C GLU A 11 -12.08 33.87 15.16
N LEU A 12 -12.98 32.92 14.92
CA LEU A 12 -14.35 32.93 15.42
C LEU A 12 -14.33 32.70 16.96
N PRO A 13 -14.95 33.58 17.77
CA PRO A 13 -15.02 33.37 19.21
C PRO A 13 -16.03 32.26 19.54
N LEU A 14 -15.55 31.19 20.17
CA LEU A 14 -16.38 30.16 20.78
C LEU A 14 -17.10 30.73 22.02
N PRO A 15 -18.42 30.52 22.19
CA PRO A 15 -19.13 30.97 23.39
C PRO A 15 -18.74 30.09 24.61
N LEU A 16 -18.28 30.74 25.67
CA LEU A 16 -18.03 30.16 26.99
C LEU A 16 -19.34 29.72 27.66
N PRO A 17 -19.38 28.57 28.36
CA PRO A 17 -20.54 28.17 29.14
C PRO A 17 -20.69 29.06 30.40
N PRO A 18 -21.92 29.44 30.80
CA PRO A 18 -22.11 30.22 32.01
C PRO A 18 -21.87 29.39 33.27
N ASP A 19 -21.12 30.01 34.18
CA ASP A 19 -20.74 29.53 35.50
C ASP A 19 -21.91 29.11 36.40
N MET A 20 -21.60 28.12 37.24
CA MET A 20 -22.39 27.62 38.34
C MET A 20 -22.72 28.73 39.34
N GLN A 21 -24.01 28.95 39.62
CA GLN A 21 -24.45 29.65 40.82
C GLN A 21 -25.18 28.70 41.77
N ASP A 22 -24.49 28.49 42.87
CA ASP A 22 -24.88 27.81 44.09
C ASP A 22 -26.16 28.42 44.69
N ARG A 23 -27.24 27.64 44.75
CA ARG A 23 -28.36 27.89 45.65
C ARG A 23 -28.82 26.59 46.28
N GLN A 24 -28.19 26.32 47.41
CA GLN A 24 -28.70 25.49 48.50
C GLN A 24 -30.24 25.52 48.60
N ARG A 25 -30.86 24.36 48.39
CA ARG A 25 -32.20 24.06 48.89
C ARG A 25 -32.17 22.68 49.53
N THR A 26 -32.20 22.66 50.86
CA THR A 26 -32.39 21.47 51.68
C THR A 26 -33.76 20.84 51.39
N PRO A 27 -33.83 19.54 51.06
CA PRO A 27 -35.10 18.83 50.95
C PRO A 27 -35.59 18.32 52.33
N PRO A 28 -36.91 18.29 52.60
CA PRO A 28 -37.46 17.74 53.84
C PRO A 28 -37.40 16.20 53.87
N PRO A 29 -37.46 15.57 55.06
CA PRO A 29 -37.25 14.14 55.22
C PRO A 29 -38.38 13.32 54.56
N ARG A 30 -38.00 12.45 53.61
CA ARG A 30 -38.90 11.47 52.98
C ARG A 30 -38.98 10.21 53.83
N LYS A 31 -40.19 9.83 54.22
CA LYS A 31 -40.51 8.53 54.85
C LYS A 31 -40.17 7.37 53.90
N PRO A 32 -39.72 6.21 54.40
CA PRO A 32 -39.39 5.07 53.56
C PRO A 32 -40.65 4.48 52.92
N SER A 33 -40.78 4.65 51.60
CA SER A 33 -41.76 3.92 50.81
C SER A 33 -41.24 2.50 50.55
N ALA A 34 -42.10 1.52 50.81
CA ALA A 34 -41.82 0.10 50.61
C ALA A 34 -41.23 -0.17 49.21
N ARG A 35 -40.14 -0.93 49.21
CA ARG A 35 -39.39 -1.36 48.03
C ARG A 35 -40.31 -2.25 47.19
N ARG A 36 -40.74 -1.78 46.02
CA ARG A 36 -41.30 -2.68 45.00
C ARG A 36 -40.18 -3.63 44.54
N PRO A 37 -40.44 -4.94 44.43
CA PRO A 37 -39.45 -5.87 43.91
C PRO A 37 -39.08 -5.43 42.48
N HIS A 38 -37.79 -5.26 42.25
CA HIS A 38 -37.26 -5.12 40.90
C HIS A 38 -37.58 -6.43 40.16
N PRO A 39 -38.09 -6.39 38.93
CA PRO A 39 -38.19 -7.62 38.14
C PRO A 39 -36.76 -8.12 37.91
N THR A 40 -36.46 -9.23 38.59
CA THR A 40 -35.30 -10.07 38.37
C THR A 40 -35.27 -10.44 36.89
N ASN A 41 -34.15 -10.10 36.22
CA ASN A 41 -33.71 -10.61 34.93
C ASN A 41 -34.85 -11.06 34.01
N ALA A 42 -35.46 -10.11 33.31
CA ALA A 42 -35.98 -10.43 31.99
C ALA A 42 -34.77 -10.73 31.10
N THR A 43 -34.32 -11.98 31.09
CA THR A 43 -33.55 -12.50 29.96
C THR A 43 -34.45 -12.30 28.75
N ILE A 44 -34.14 -11.29 27.94
CA ILE A 44 -34.80 -11.08 26.66
C ILE A 44 -34.50 -12.34 25.86
N ALA A 45 -35.48 -13.23 25.75
CA ALA A 45 -35.38 -14.42 24.93
C ALA A 45 -35.10 -13.98 23.48
N GLY A 46 -33.87 -14.22 23.02
CA GLY A 46 -33.42 -13.85 21.67
C GLY A 46 -32.21 -12.91 21.61
N GLN A 47 -31.70 -12.39 22.74
CA GLN A 47 -30.44 -11.66 22.71
C GLN A 47 -29.26 -12.65 22.80
N ASP A 48 -28.80 -13.12 21.64
CA ASP A 48 -27.51 -13.81 21.51
C ASP A 48 -26.43 -12.90 22.12
N ASP A 49 -25.72 -13.41 23.13
CA ASP A 49 -24.59 -12.70 23.72
C ASP A 49 -23.48 -12.56 22.66
N LEU A 50 -23.31 -11.34 22.15
CA LEU A 50 -22.33 -11.00 21.11
C LEU A 50 -20.88 -11.26 21.55
N PHE A 51 -20.62 -11.38 22.86
CA PHE A 51 -19.31 -11.68 23.42
C PHE A 51 -19.13 -13.16 23.79
N ALA A 52 -20.19 -13.97 23.73
CA ALA A 52 -20.12 -15.42 23.90
C ALA A 52 -19.61 -16.13 22.64
N ARG A 53 -19.56 -15.43 21.49
CA ARG A 53 -18.96 -15.96 20.27
C ARG A 53 -17.44 -15.92 20.39
N PRO A 54 -16.73 -17.02 20.06
CA PRO A 54 -15.28 -16.99 20.00
C PRO A 54 -14.85 -15.91 19.01
N LEU A 55 -13.82 -15.14 19.40
CA LEU A 55 -13.23 -14.13 18.52
C LEU A 55 -12.90 -14.79 17.17
N PRO A 56 -13.21 -14.14 16.03
CA PRO A 56 -12.77 -14.65 14.74
C PRO A 56 -11.24 -14.83 14.78
N PRO A 57 -10.70 -15.87 14.12
CA PRO A 57 -9.27 -16.10 14.11
C PRO A 57 -8.56 -14.84 13.60
N VAL A 58 -7.54 -14.40 14.33
CA VAL A 58 -6.73 -13.25 13.91
C VAL A 58 -6.08 -13.61 12.57
N PRO A 59 -6.25 -12.79 11.51
CA PRO A 59 -5.61 -13.04 10.23
C PRO A 59 -4.10 -13.11 10.45
N ALA A 60 -3.46 -14.20 9.98
CA ALA A 60 -2.01 -14.28 10.01
C ALA A 60 -1.45 -13.08 9.22
N PRO A 61 -0.36 -12.44 9.72
CA PRO A 61 0.25 -11.34 8.99
C PRO A 61 0.68 -11.81 7.59
N PRO A 62 0.57 -10.95 6.56
CA PRO A 62 0.99 -11.32 5.21
C PRO A 62 2.47 -11.70 5.22
N ARG A 63 2.82 -12.76 4.48
CA ARG A 63 4.22 -13.14 4.30
C ARG A 63 4.94 -12.02 3.56
N VAL A 64 6.04 -11.53 4.13
CA VAL A 64 6.89 -10.50 3.52
C VAL A 64 8.17 -11.15 3.01
N VAL A 65 8.47 -10.93 1.73
CA VAL A 65 9.67 -11.36 1.04
C VAL A 65 10.52 -10.12 0.76
N THR A 66 11.70 -10.07 1.36
CA THR A 66 12.65 -8.95 1.20
C THR A 66 13.75 -9.25 0.20
N HIS A 67 13.89 -10.50 -0.21
CA HIS A 67 14.93 -10.95 -1.12
C HIS A 67 14.44 -12.14 -1.97
N LEU A 68 14.75 -12.13 -3.25
CA LEU A 68 14.51 -13.25 -4.17
C LEU A 68 15.80 -13.64 -4.86
N GLN A 69 16.15 -14.93 -4.80
CA GLN A 69 17.31 -15.43 -5.50
C GLN A 69 17.03 -15.51 -7.01
N GLY A 70 18.02 -15.23 -7.85
CA GLY A 70 17.85 -15.28 -9.31
C GLY A 70 17.34 -16.64 -9.80
N ALA A 71 17.79 -17.74 -9.19
CA ALA A 71 17.34 -19.08 -9.50
C ALA A 71 15.86 -19.34 -9.17
N GLU A 72 15.33 -18.71 -8.10
CA GLU A 72 13.94 -18.91 -7.64
C GLU A 72 12.92 -18.32 -8.61
N VAL A 73 13.30 -17.28 -9.35
CA VAL A 73 12.41 -16.54 -10.25
C VAL A 73 12.79 -16.69 -11.73
N ASN A 74 13.79 -17.53 -12.03
CA ASN A 74 14.39 -17.65 -13.36
C ASN A 74 14.83 -16.27 -13.91
N LEU A 75 15.53 -15.51 -13.06
CA LEU A 75 16.09 -14.22 -13.45
C LEU A 75 17.13 -14.43 -14.54
N GLY A 76 17.03 -13.66 -15.63
CA GLY A 76 18.03 -13.72 -16.68
C GLY A 76 18.03 -12.50 -17.59
N PRO A 77 19.16 -12.20 -18.23
CA PRO A 77 19.27 -11.10 -19.17
C PRO A 77 18.56 -11.43 -20.48
N VAL A 78 18.02 -10.41 -21.13
CA VAL A 78 17.38 -10.50 -22.44
C VAL A 78 17.97 -9.46 -23.39
N PRO A 79 18.50 -9.87 -24.55
CA PRO A 79 19.03 -8.92 -25.50
C PRO A 79 17.91 -8.15 -26.19
N LEU A 80 18.10 -6.83 -26.36
CA LEU A 80 17.13 -5.90 -26.95
C LEU A 80 16.57 -6.39 -28.31
N ARG A 81 17.40 -7.05 -29.13
CA ARG A 81 17.00 -7.60 -30.45
C ARG A 81 15.85 -8.61 -30.40
N GLN A 82 15.51 -9.14 -29.21
CA GLN A 82 14.38 -10.05 -29.05
C GLN A 82 13.03 -9.32 -29.03
N PHE A 83 12.99 -8.00 -28.85
CA PHE A 83 11.75 -7.24 -28.78
C PHE A 83 11.38 -6.70 -30.16
N GLY A 84 10.20 -7.10 -30.64
CA GLY A 84 9.65 -6.70 -31.92
C GLY A 84 8.20 -6.17 -31.80
N PRO A 85 7.70 -5.47 -32.84
CA PRO A 85 6.37 -4.86 -32.82
C PRO A 85 5.20 -5.87 -32.82
N SER A 86 5.46 -7.14 -33.15
CA SER A 86 4.45 -8.21 -33.20
C SER A 86 4.51 -9.18 -32.02
N ASP A 87 5.27 -8.82 -30.98
CA ASP A 87 5.49 -9.70 -29.84
C ASP A 87 4.23 -9.81 -28.97
N GLY A 88 3.80 -11.03 -28.65
CA GLY A 88 2.69 -11.28 -27.73
C GLY A 88 3.12 -11.50 -26.28
N ALA A 89 2.14 -11.76 -25.41
CA ALA A 89 2.41 -12.15 -24.02
C ALA A 89 3.13 -13.50 -23.94
N ASP A 90 4.17 -13.60 -23.11
CA ASP A 90 5.08 -14.76 -23.03
C ASP A 90 5.26 -15.35 -21.62
N GLY A 91 4.44 -14.90 -20.66
CA GLY A 91 4.47 -15.39 -19.27
C GLY A 91 5.67 -14.92 -18.46
N TYR A 92 6.37 -13.88 -18.93
CA TYR A 92 7.44 -13.21 -18.18
C TYR A 92 7.03 -11.81 -17.73
N PHE A 93 7.62 -11.38 -16.63
CA PHE A 93 7.79 -9.96 -16.34
C PHE A 93 9.18 -9.53 -16.75
N TYR A 94 9.29 -8.25 -17.08
CA TYR A 94 10.51 -7.60 -17.49
C TYR A 94 10.83 -6.44 -16.57
N HIS A 95 12.11 -6.30 -16.24
CA HIS A 95 12.65 -5.15 -15.55
C HIS A 95 13.69 -4.49 -16.46
N VAL A 96 13.52 -3.20 -16.70
CA VAL A 96 14.48 -2.40 -17.45
C VAL A 96 15.25 -1.55 -16.45
N THR A 97 16.57 -1.65 -16.49
CA THR A 97 17.47 -0.97 -15.55
C THR A 97 18.82 -0.70 -16.19
N THR A 98 19.78 -0.17 -15.46
CA THR A 98 21.16 0.01 -15.93
C THR A 98 21.94 -1.30 -15.94
N GLN A 99 23.00 -1.36 -16.73
CA GLN A 99 23.84 -2.56 -16.86
C GLN A 99 24.45 -2.97 -15.51
N GLN A 100 24.97 -2.00 -14.75
CA GLN A 100 25.51 -2.25 -13.42
C GLN A 100 24.47 -2.85 -12.46
N GLN A 101 23.28 -2.27 -12.37
CA GLN A 101 22.22 -2.80 -11.50
C GLN A 101 21.75 -4.20 -11.95
N ALA A 102 21.70 -4.44 -13.25
CA ALA A 102 21.34 -5.76 -13.77
C ALA A 102 22.38 -6.83 -13.40
N GLU A 103 23.67 -6.49 -13.45
CA GLU A 103 24.75 -7.38 -13.02
C GLU A 103 24.67 -7.68 -11.52
N ASP A 104 24.42 -6.66 -10.69
CA ASP A 104 24.23 -6.82 -9.24
C ASP A 104 23.04 -7.74 -8.94
N MET A 105 21.90 -7.55 -9.62
CA MET A 105 20.72 -8.40 -9.45
C MET A 105 20.95 -9.84 -9.89
N LEU A 106 21.74 -10.07 -10.94
CA LEU A 106 22.10 -11.40 -11.40
C LEU A 106 23.07 -12.11 -10.44
N ALA A 107 24.01 -11.37 -9.85
CA ALA A 107 24.99 -11.91 -8.92
C ALA A 107 24.42 -12.15 -7.51
N HIS A 108 23.56 -11.26 -7.03
CA HIS A 108 23.12 -11.22 -5.64
C HIS A 108 21.62 -11.47 -5.45
N GLY A 109 20.86 -11.59 -6.53
CA GLY A 109 19.39 -11.66 -6.49
C GLY A 109 18.74 -10.29 -6.36
N ILE A 110 17.42 -10.29 -6.24
CA ILE A 110 16.59 -9.08 -6.21
C ILE A 110 16.32 -8.70 -4.76
N SER A 111 16.78 -7.52 -4.36
CA SER A 111 16.38 -6.90 -3.09
C SER A 111 15.02 -6.24 -3.25
N ILE A 112 14.08 -6.55 -2.36
CA ILE A 112 12.71 -6.05 -2.42
C ILE A 112 12.45 -5.16 -1.21
N SER A 113 11.98 -3.94 -1.49
CA SER A 113 11.62 -2.96 -0.48
C SER A 113 10.28 -2.32 -0.84
N PRO A 114 9.30 -2.30 0.08
CA PRO A 114 8.06 -1.55 -0.13
C PRO A 114 8.29 -0.05 -0.35
N ARG A 115 9.42 0.50 0.11
CA ARG A 115 9.77 1.92 -0.08
C ARG A 115 10.37 2.22 -1.43
N ALA A 116 10.91 1.20 -2.10
CA ALA A 116 11.52 1.30 -3.42
C ALA A 116 11.18 0.01 -4.19
N PRO A 117 9.90 -0.18 -4.54
CA PRO A 117 9.46 -1.41 -5.18
C PRO A 117 10.12 -1.56 -6.55
N LEU A 118 10.50 -2.79 -6.90
CA LEU A 118 11.04 -3.06 -8.22
C LEU A 118 9.90 -2.96 -9.24
N ARG A 119 10.02 -2.02 -10.17
CA ARG A 119 9.05 -1.88 -11.26
C ARG A 119 9.17 -3.06 -12.22
N LEU A 120 8.05 -3.49 -12.77
CA LEU A 120 7.94 -4.60 -13.70
C LEU A 120 6.96 -4.24 -14.81
N THR A 121 7.16 -4.80 -15.99
CA THR A 121 6.22 -4.68 -17.10
C THR A 121 6.07 -5.99 -17.86
N GLU A 122 5.01 -6.10 -18.65
CA GLU A 122 4.91 -7.14 -19.66
C GLU A 122 5.77 -6.80 -20.89
N ARG A 123 5.90 -7.76 -21.80
CA ARG A 123 6.75 -7.62 -22.99
C ARG A 123 6.53 -6.33 -23.78
N HIS A 124 5.28 -5.91 -23.94
CA HIS A 124 4.92 -4.70 -24.68
C HIS A 124 5.45 -3.40 -24.06
N GLY A 125 5.66 -3.37 -22.74
CA GLY A 125 6.16 -2.17 -22.05
C GLY A 125 7.69 -2.06 -21.99
N VAL A 126 8.41 -3.07 -22.46
CA VAL A 126 9.88 -3.05 -22.46
C VAL A 126 10.43 -1.93 -23.33
N MET A 127 9.94 -1.77 -24.56
CA MET A 127 10.46 -0.76 -25.48
C MET A 127 10.18 0.68 -25.05
N PRO A 128 8.95 1.05 -24.62
CA PRO A 128 8.68 2.37 -24.05
C PRO A 128 9.56 2.69 -22.84
N TRP A 129 9.74 1.73 -21.93
CA TRP A 129 10.57 1.94 -20.75
C TRP A 129 12.06 2.02 -21.10
N TYR A 130 12.55 1.16 -21.99
CA TYR A 130 13.93 1.23 -22.49
C TYR A 130 14.22 2.60 -23.11
N ALA A 131 13.33 3.11 -23.96
CA ALA A 131 13.46 4.43 -24.55
C ALA A 131 13.50 5.53 -23.47
N ALA A 132 12.57 5.49 -22.51
CA ALA A 132 12.53 6.45 -21.40
C ALA A 132 13.80 6.44 -20.54
N MET A 133 14.43 5.29 -20.33
CA MET A 133 15.72 5.22 -19.62
C MET A 133 16.88 5.71 -20.49
N ALA A 134 16.91 5.32 -21.76
CA ALA A 134 17.98 5.69 -22.68
C ALA A 134 18.03 7.20 -22.99
N GLU A 135 16.93 7.94 -22.76
CA GLU A 135 16.91 9.41 -22.85
C GLU A 135 17.83 10.07 -21.81
N ASP A 136 18.07 9.44 -20.66
CA ASP A 136 19.02 9.90 -19.64
C ASP A 136 20.44 9.40 -19.94
N MET A 137 21.01 9.89 -21.05
CA MET A 137 22.28 9.39 -21.58
C MET A 137 23.46 9.53 -20.61
N GLU A 138 23.49 10.58 -19.78
CA GLU A 138 24.61 10.80 -18.84
C GLU A 138 24.62 9.72 -17.74
N ALA A 139 23.48 9.49 -17.07
CA ALA A 139 23.38 8.46 -16.04
C ALA A 139 23.58 7.05 -16.62
N VAL A 140 23.04 6.80 -17.82
CA VAL A 140 23.14 5.49 -18.48
C VAL A 140 24.56 5.19 -18.94
N SER A 141 25.32 6.19 -19.41
CA SER A 141 26.71 5.98 -19.85
C SER A 141 27.64 5.60 -18.70
N ASP A 142 27.50 6.23 -17.54
CA ASP A 142 28.32 5.93 -16.36
C ASP A 142 28.04 4.51 -15.81
N GLU A 143 26.80 4.05 -15.93
CA GLU A 143 26.37 2.72 -15.44
C GLU A 143 26.44 1.60 -16.49
N GLY A 144 27.09 1.84 -17.64
CA GLY A 144 27.40 0.82 -18.65
C GLY A 144 26.27 0.51 -19.65
N GLY A 145 25.24 1.34 -19.73
CA GLY A 145 24.12 1.19 -20.66
C GLY A 145 22.82 0.73 -20.00
N VAL A 146 21.78 0.53 -20.83
CA VAL A 146 20.48 -0.01 -20.39
C VAL A 146 20.44 -1.52 -20.61
N ALA A 147 20.03 -2.25 -19.57
CA ALA A 147 19.88 -3.69 -19.56
C ALA A 147 18.43 -4.09 -19.33
N ILE A 148 18.09 -5.28 -19.81
CA ILE A 148 16.76 -5.87 -19.67
C ILE A 148 16.90 -7.22 -18.98
N LEU A 149 16.20 -7.36 -17.86
CA LEU A 149 16.06 -8.62 -17.15
C LEU A 149 14.65 -9.17 -17.35
N ARG A 150 14.53 -10.49 -17.38
CA ARG A 150 13.24 -11.19 -17.31
C ARG A 150 13.18 -12.09 -16.09
N LEU A 151 11.96 -12.32 -15.62
CA LEU A 151 11.64 -13.26 -14.55
C LEU A 151 10.28 -13.90 -14.81
N ARG A 152 10.07 -15.12 -14.33
CA ARG A 152 8.82 -15.88 -14.58
C ARG A 152 7.67 -15.28 -13.79
N ARG A 153 6.60 -14.89 -14.51
CA ARG A 153 5.41 -14.24 -13.92
C ARG A 153 4.78 -15.06 -12.80
N PHE A 154 4.57 -16.36 -13.02
CA PHE A 154 3.88 -17.22 -12.05
C PHE A 154 4.64 -17.35 -10.71
N MET A 155 5.98 -17.23 -10.73
CA MET A 155 6.82 -17.38 -9.54
C MET A 155 6.71 -16.19 -8.58
N VAL A 156 6.29 -15.02 -9.08
CA VAL A 156 6.20 -13.78 -8.30
C VAL A 156 4.79 -13.19 -8.28
N HIS A 157 3.79 -13.89 -8.82
CA HIS A 157 2.45 -13.34 -9.05
C HIS A 157 1.76 -12.85 -7.76
N ASP A 158 2.01 -13.51 -6.63
CA ASP A 158 1.48 -13.15 -5.33
C ASP A 158 2.19 -11.95 -4.68
N LEU A 159 3.39 -11.61 -5.18
CA LEU A 159 4.28 -10.57 -4.63
C LEU A 159 4.23 -9.27 -5.43
N VAL A 160 3.47 -9.24 -6.51
CA VAL A 160 3.32 -8.06 -7.38
C VAL A 160 2.02 -7.34 -7.10
N GLU A 161 2.00 -6.03 -7.33
CA GLU A 161 0.84 -5.14 -7.32
C GLU A 161 0.77 -4.38 -8.64
N ASN A 162 -0.41 -3.89 -9.01
CA ASN A 162 -0.55 -3.08 -10.23
C ASN A 162 0.03 -1.68 -9.99
N ASP A 163 0.74 -1.16 -10.98
CA ASP A 163 1.19 0.23 -11.04
C ASP A 163 0.29 1.02 -12.00
N PRO A 164 -0.77 1.67 -11.50
CA PRO A 164 -1.72 2.38 -12.35
C PRO A 164 -1.12 3.61 -13.03
N ASP A 165 -0.09 4.21 -12.45
CA ASP A 165 0.49 5.46 -12.93
C ASP A 165 1.35 5.22 -14.17
N HIS A 166 2.25 4.23 -14.13
CA HIS A 166 3.02 3.85 -15.31
C HIS A 166 2.16 3.12 -16.34
N THR A 167 1.15 2.36 -15.89
CA THR A 167 0.18 1.77 -16.81
C THR A 167 -0.51 2.85 -17.64
N ARG A 168 -0.88 3.97 -17.02
CA ARG A 168 -1.45 5.12 -17.72
C ARG A 168 -0.41 5.82 -18.60
N ALA A 169 0.81 6.02 -18.11
CA ALA A 169 1.86 6.76 -18.82
C ALA A 169 2.29 6.07 -20.12
N TRP A 170 2.42 4.75 -20.10
CA TRP A 170 2.93 3.97 -21.24
C TRP A 170 1.83 3.23 -22.02
N GLY A 171 0.60 3.18 -21.50
CA GLY A 171 -0.52 2.48 -22.15
C GLY A 171 -0.38 0.95 -22.13
N VAL A 172 0.44 0.40 -21.24
CA VAL A 172 0.78 -1.03 -21.12
C VAL A 172 0.76 -1.45 -19.66
N PRO A 173 0.45 -2.71 -19.31
CA PRO A 173 0.43 -3.13 -17.92
C PRO A 173 1.80 -3.00 -17.24
N CYS A 174 1.82 -2.27 -16.13
CA CYS A 174 2.96 -2.09 -15.25
C CYS A 174 2.62 -2.56 -13.84
N TYR A 175 3.65 -3.01 -13.12
CA TYR A 175 3.53 -3.64 -11.82
C TYR A 175 4.65 -3.22 -10.89
N PHE A 176 4.40 -3.31 -9.59
CA PHE A 176 5.40 -3.22 -8.53
C PHE A 176 5.62 -4.58 -7.91
N LEU A 177 6.86 -5.03 -7.81
CA LEU A 177 7.23 -6.14 -6.94
C LEU A 177 7.40 -5.59 -5.52
N THR A 178 6.38 -5.79 -4.68
CA THR A 178 6.31 -5.24 -3.32
C THR A 178 6.83 -6.21 -2.27
N GLY A 179 6.86 -7.51 -2.60
CA GLY A 179 7.28 -8.57 -1.68
C GLY A 179 6.23 -8.93 -0.65
N VAL A 180 5.05 -8.32 -0.70
CA VAL A 180 3.94 -8.64 0.21
C VAL A 180 3.05 -9.68 -0.48
N ALA A 181 3.03 -10.89 0.05
CA ALA A 181 2.18 -11.95 -0.48
C ALA A 181 0.71 -11.61 -0.25
N ARG A 182 -0.05 -11.48 -1.34
CA ARG A 182 -1.50 -11.32 -1.25
C ARG A 182 -2.13 -12.63 -0.76
N GLN A 183 -2.87 -12.58 0.34
CA GLN A 183 -3.68 -13.73 0.75
C GLN A 183 -4.78 -13.92 -0.29
N ALA A 184 -4.96 -15.17 -0.76
CA ALA A 184 -6.10 -15.51 -1.59
C ALA A 184 -7.39 -15.16 -0.83
N PRO A 185 -8.41 -14.59 -1.50
CA PRO A 185 -9.72 -14.43 -0.89
C PRO A 185 -10.24 -15.82 -0.48
N ILE A 186 -10.64 -15.95 0.78
CA ILE A 186 -11.27 -17.15 1.35
C ILE A 186 -12.68 -17.28 0.77
#